data_AF-A0AAU5C9F6-F1
#
_entry.id   AF-A0AAU5C9F6-F1
#
_cell.length_a   1.000
_cell.length_b   1.000
_cell.length_c   1.000
_cell.angle_alpha   90.00
_cell.angle_beta   90.00
_cell.angle_gamma   90.00
#
_symmetry.space_group_name_H-M   'P 1'
#
loop_
_entity.id
_entity.type
_entity.pdbx_description
1 polymer ?
#
loop_
_entity_poly.entity_id
_entity_poly.type
_entity_poly.pdbx_seq_one_letter_code
_entity_poly.pdbx_strand_id
1 'polypeptide(L)'
;MLRHTGIRIEEMLELTHHSFIAYSLPTTGDVVPMLQVAPSKTDAERLLLVSPELAEVLTAVIFRVRAGNAALPLVSAYDVFEQTWSPPMPFLFQRRYGTEDRPLTRSYIRECLVTTSQSAQIAVAGDPLEWRPHDFRRIFVTDAIRSGLPPHIAAKICGHATLDTTMGYAAIYPEDVISHHRAFIARRRTERPSEEYRELTATEWDEFLAHFELRKVALGTCGRDYATPCQHENACVRCPLLLVDPAQMPRLQEIHANLVDRLQEARDQGWLGEVAAIETTMAAAAQKLEAMHERAAQPSTVHLGMPDLRTTAGRLTPVREE
;
A
#
# COMPACT_ATOMS: atom_id res chain seq x y z
N MET A 1 27.40 4.45 -16.76
CA MET A 1 27.62 3.86 -15.42
C MET A 1 26.82 4.59 -14.34
N LEU A 2 27.26 5.73 -13.77
CA LEU A 2 26.61 6.40 -12.62
C LEU A 2 25.09 6.58 -12.75
N ARG A 3 24.61 7.00 -13.93
CA ARG A 3 23.18 7.16 -14.24
C ARG A 3 22.37 5.86 -14.12
N HIS A 4 22.95 4.71 -14.43
CA HIS A 4 22.23 3.43 -14.50
C HIS A 4 22.21 2.68 -13.15
N THR A 5 23.08 3.04 -12.22
CA THR A 5 23.28 2.27 -10.97
C THR A 5 23.06 3.10 -9.72
N GLY A 6 23.19 4.43 -9.80
CA GLY A 6 23.10 5.31 -8.65
C GLY A 6 24.20 5.13 -7.61
N ILE A 7 25.30 4.41 -7.92
CA ILE A 7 26.39 4.21 -6.96
C ILE A 7 27.19 5.51 -6.76
N ARG A 8 27.89 5.59 -5.64
CA ARG A 8 28.80 6.70 -5.34
C ARG A 8 30.03 6.64 -6.24
N ILE A 9 30.70 7.77 -6.43
CA ILE A 9 31.91 7.81 -7.26
C ILE A 9 33.03 6.96 -6.65
N GLU A 10 33.13 6.92 -5.32
CA GLU A 10 34.07 6.08 -4.59
C GLU A 10 33.84 4.60 -4.90
N GLU A 11 32.60 4.16 -4.72
CA GLU A 11 32.16 2.79 -5.01
C GLU A 11 32.41 2.40 -6.47
N MET A 12 32.24 3.33 -7.41
CA MET A 12 32.54 3.11 -8.82
C MET A 12 34.04 2.88 -9.07
N LEU A 13 34.90 3.66 -8.42
CA LEU A 13 36.36 3.55 -8.58
C LEU A 13 36.92 2.28 -7.94
N GLU A 14 36.21 1.70 -6.97
CA GLU A 14 36.57 0.44 -6.32
C GLU A 14 36.13 -0.81 -7.10
N LEU A 15 35.33 -0.66 -8.17
CA LEU A 15 34.90 -1.80 -8.98
C LEU A 15 36.08 -2.48 -9.67
N THR A 16 36.14 -3.80 -9.53
CA THR A 16 37.15 -4.65 -10.17
C THR A 16 36.49 -5.67 -11.10
N HIS A 17 37.28 -6.44 -11.84
CA HIS A 17 36.76 -7.56 -12.60
C HIS A 17 36.05 -8.63 -11.73
N HIS A 18 36.38 -8.69 -10.44
CA HIS A 18 35.72 -9.61 -9.49
C HIS A 18 34.35 -9.11 -9.03
N SER A 19 34.00 -7.85 -9.31
CA SER A 19 32.68 -7.30 -8.99
C SER A 19 31.55 -7.88 -9.86
N PHE A 20 31.86 -8.69 -10.88
CA PHE A 20 30.83 -9.35 -11.70
C PHE A 20 30.43 -10.69 -11.10
N ILE A 21 29.14 -10.86 -10.82
CA ILE A 21 28.58 -12.11 -10.30
C ILE A 21 27.51 -12.62 -11.24
N ALA A 22 27.56 -13.91 -11.57
CA ALA A 22 26.48 -14.61 -12.25
C ALA A 22 25.47 -15.10 -11.20
N TYR A 23 24.23 -14.61 -11.26
CA TYR A 23 23.15 -15.04 -10.36
C TYR A 23 22.14 -15.88 -11.15
N SER A 24 21.86 -17.10 -10.70
CA SER A 24 20.84 -17.96 -11.31
C SER A 24 19.50 -17.74 -10.63
N LEU A 25 18.47 -17.36 -11.40
CA LEU A 25 17.13 -17.16 -10.88
C LEU A 25 16.56 -18.50 -10.36
N PRO A 26 16.13 -18.60 -9.09
CA PRO A 26 15.68 -19.87 -8.52
C PRO A 26 14.47 -20.49 -9.22
N THR A 27 13.64 -19.65 -9.83
CA THR A 27 12.37 -20.06 -10.46
C THR A 27 12.53 -20.48 -11.92
N THR A 28 13.38 -19.79 -12.69
CA THR A 28 13.54 -20.05 -14.13
C THR A 28 14.85 -20.74 -14.49
N GLY A 29 15.87 -20.64 -13.63
CA GLY A 29 17.22 -21.12 -13.91
C GLY A 29 18.06 -20.17 -14.78
N ASP A 30 17.50 -19.04 -15.21
CA ASP A 30 18.22 -18.08 -16.05
C ASP A 30 19.36 -17.42 -15.29
N VAL A 31 20.52 -17.30 -15.95
CA VAL A 31 21.69 -16.61 -15.40
C VAL A 31 21.63 -15.13 -15.75
N VAL A 32 21.50 -14.29 -14.73
CA VAL A 32 21.52 -12.84 -14.87
C VAL A 32 22.86 -12.26 -14.34
N PRO A 33 23.52 -11.37 -15.10
CA PRO A 33 24.71 -10.69 -14.63
C PRO A 33 24.35 -9.65 -13.56
N MET A 34 25.07 -9.70 -12.44
CA MET A 34 24.97 -8.75 -11.35
C MET A 34 26.30 -8.06 -11.12
N LEU A 35 26.24 -6.83 -10.63
CA LEU A 35 27.37 -6.02 -10.22
C LEU A 35 27.37 -5.92 -8.69
N GLN A 36 28.38 -6.51 -8.06
CA GLN A 36 28.65 -6.43 -6.64
C GLN A 36 29.36 -5.12 -6.32
N VAL A 37 28.75 -4.33 -5.46
CA VAL A 37 29.28 -3.09 -4.92
C VAL A 37 29.71 -3.36 -3.50
N ALA A 38 31.01 -3.22 -3.24
CA ALA A 38 31.59 -3.43 -1.92
C ALA A 38 30.96 -2.49 -0.88
N PRO A 39 30.96 -2.89 0.40
CA PRO A 39 30.50 -2.04 1.48
C PRO A 39 31.30 -0.73 1.50
N SER A 40 30.60 0.40 1.62
CA SER A 40 31.23 1.70 1.86
C SER A 40 30.72 2.29 3.18
N LYS A 41 30.09 3.47 3.14
CA LYS A 41 29.60 4.22 4.32
C LYS A 41 28.59 3.49 5.19
N THR A 42 27.86 2.50 4.66
CA THR A 42 26.77 1.82 5.38
C THR A 42 27.11 0.38 5.76
N ASP A 43 28.36 -0.05 5.56
CA ASP A 43 28.83 -1.42 5.82
C ASP A 43 27.88 -2.51 5.28
N ALA A 44 27.30 -2.23 4.11
CA ALA A 44 26.32 -3.10 3.46
C ALA A 44 26.70 -3.27 2.00
N GLU A 45 26.99 -4.52 1.65
CA GLU A 45 27.24 -4.96 0.28
C GLU A 45 25.95 -4.94 -0.54
N ARG A 46 26.06 -4.61 -1.83
CA ARG A 46 24.89 -4.50 -2.71
C ARG A 46 25.10 -5.21 -4.04
N LEU A 47 24.07 -5.92 -4.48
CA LEU A 47 24.02 -6.53 -5.81
C LEU A 47 23.08 -5.73 -6.69
N LEU A 48 23.60 -5.21 -7.80
CA LEU A 48 22.85 -4.45 -8.78
C LEU A 48 22.67 -5.29 -10.03
N LEU A 49 21.45 -5.38 -10.55
CA LEU A 49 21.20 -6.03 -11.82
C LEU A 49 21.88 -5.25 -12.95
N VAL A 50 22.60 -5.94 -13.83
CA VAL A 50 23.21 -5.31 -15.01
C VAL A 50 22.19 -5.29 -16.14
N SER A 51 21.62 -4.10 -16.41
CA SER A 51 20.76 -3.91 -17.58
C SER A 51 21.55 -4.05 -18.90
N PRO A 52 20.89 -4.32 -20.03
CA PRO A 52 21.58 -4.40 -21.33
C PRO A 52 22.43 -3.16 -21.66
N GLU A 53 21.91 -1.96 -21.40
CA GLU A 53 22.63 -0.70 -21.63
C GLU A 53 23.83 -0.56 -20.70
N LEU A 54 23.72 -1.03 -19.44
CA LEU A 54 24.85 -1.05 -18.53
C LEU A 54 25.89 -2.08 -18.96
N ALA A 55 25.47 -3.23 -19.49
CA ALA A 55 26.36 -4.26 -20.02
C ALA A 55 27.20 -3.70 -21.17
N GLU A 56 26.60 -3.00 -22.14
CA GLU A 56 27.32 -2.36 -23.25
C GLU A 56 28.41 -1.40 -22.76
N VAL A 57 28.08 -0.55 -21.79
CA VAL A 57 29.04 0.40 -21.20
C VAL A 57 30.18 -0.34 -20.49
N LEU A 58 29.87 -1.35 -19.67
CA LEU A 58 30.87 -2.11 -18.93
C LEU A 58 31.78 -2.91 -19.88
N THR A 59 31.21 -3.50 -20.93
CA THR A 59 31.94 -4.19 -21.98
C THR A 59 32.90 -3.24 -22.71
N ALA A 60 32.45 -2.03 -23.09
CA ALA A 60 33.32 -1.03 -23.70
C ALA A 60 34.48 -0.61 -22.78
N VAL A 61 34.21 -0.44 -21.48
CA VAL A 61 35.24 -0.15 -20.47
C VAL A 61 36.27 -1.29 -20.38
N ILE A 62 35.80 -2.54 -20.27
CA ILE A 62 36.66 -3.73 -20.20
C ILE A 62 37.53 -3.86 -21.45
N PHE A 63 36.96 -3.70 -22.65
CA PHE A 63 37.72 -3.79 -23.90
C PHE A 63 38.81 -2.70 -23.98
N ARG A 64 38.47 -1.46 -23.63
CA ARG A 64 39.44 -0.35 -23.61
C ARG A 64 40.57 -0.63 -22.63
N VAL A 65 40.25 -1.04 -21.41
CA VAL A 65 41.24 -1.28 -20.35
C VAL A 65 42.13 -2.48 -20.66
N ARG A 66 41.53 -3.54 -21.19
CA ARG A 66 42.26 -4.75 -21.56
C ARG A 66 43.23 -4.49 -22.70
N ALA A 67 42.92 -3.56 -23.61
CA ALA A 67 43.81 -3.11 -24.69
C ALA A 67 44.46 -4.26 -25.49
N GLY A 68 43.68 -5.33 -25.73
CA GLY A 68 44.14 -6.53 -26.45
C GLY A 68 44.82 -7.61 -25.58
N ASN A 69 45.10 -7.34 -24.30
CA ASN A 69 45.65 -8.33 -23.38
C ASN A 69 44.65 -9.47 -23.05
N ALA A 70 45.13 -10.56 -22.46
CA ALA A 70 44.26 -11.65 -22.01
C ALA A 70 43.41 -11.28 -20.78
N ALA A 71 43.95 -10.43 -19.90
CA ALA A 71 43.32 -9.99 -18.66
C ALA A 71 43.46 -8.47 -18.48
N LEU A 72 42.69 -7.90 -17.56
CA LEU A 72 42.86 -6.50 -17.17
C LEU A 72 44.22 -6.33 -16.47
N PRO A 73 45.00 -5.28 -16.79
CA PRO A 73 46.21 -4.95 -16.05
C PRO A 73 45.91 -4.76 -14.56
N LEU A 74 46.77 -5.28 -13.70
CA LEU A 74 46.67 -5.10 -12.25
C LEU A 74 47.32 -3.77 -11.84
N VAL A 75 46.59 -2.96 -11.09
CA VAL A 75 47.07 -1.66 -10.60
C VAL A 75 46.74 -1.52 -9.11
N SER A 76 47.53 -0.73 -8.39
CA SER A 76 47.23 -0.37 -7.00
C SER A 76 46.51 0.98 -6.96
N ALA A 77 45.44 1.06 -6.17
CA ALA A 77 44.73 2.29 -5.89
C ALA A 77 45.08 2.81 -4.50
N TYR A 78 45.21 4.13 -4.36
CA TYR A 78 45.38 4.77 -3.07
C TYR A 78 44.02 5.15 -2.50
N ASP A 79 43.68 4.59 -1.34
CA ASP A 79 42.52 5.01 -0.57
C ASP A 79 42.86 6.27 0.22
N VAL A 80 42.18 7.38 -0.10
CA VAL A 80 42.43 8.67 0.56
C VAL A 80 41.86 8.76 1.97
N PHE A 81 40.89 7.91 2.32
CA PHE A 81 40.28 7.87 3.65
C PHE A 81 41.06 6.95 4.59
N GLU A 82 41.48 5.78 4.10
CA GLU A 82 42.32 4.85 4.88
C GLU A 82 43.81 5.20 4.83
N GLN A 83 44.23 6.03 3.87
CA GLN A 83 45.62 6.42 3.62
C GLN A 83 46.54 5.24 3.32
N THR A 84 46.00 4.23 2.64
CA THR A 84 46.71 2.99 2.30
C THR A 84 46.63 2.69 0.81
N TRP A 85 47.59 1.91 0.32
CA TRP A 85 47.55 1.37 -1.04
C TRP A 85 46.90 0.01 -1.04
N SER A 86 46.00 -0.23 -2.00
CA SER A 86 45.44 -1.54 -2.25
C SER A 86 46.51 -2.50 -2.77
N PRO A 87 46.35 -3.82 -2.56
CA PRO A 87 47.08 -4.79 -3.38
C PRO A 87 46.78 -4.56 -4.88
N PRO A 88 47.66 -5.00 -5.79
CA PRO A 88 47.41 -4.92 -7.22
C PRO A 88 46.12 -5.67 -7.58
N MET A 89 45.13 -4.95 -8.13
CA MET A 89 43.82 -5.49 -8.46
C MET A 89 43.38 -5.10 -9.89
N PRO A 90 42.50 -5.89 -10.55
CA PRO A 90 42.03 -5.63 -11.90
C PRO A 90 40.90 -4.59 -11.89
N PHE A 91 41.21 -3.34 -11.56
CA PHE A 91 40.23 -2.26 -11.50
C PHE A 91 39.60 -1.97 -12.87
N LEU A 92 38.28 -1.78 -12.91
CA LEU A 92 37.56 -1.50 -14.15
C LEU A 92 37.86 -0.09 -14.68
N PHE A 93 38.06 0.86 -13.77
CA PHE A 93 38.29 2.26 -14.12
C PHE A 93 39.76 2.61 -13.95
N GLN A 94 40.54 2.29 -14.98
CA GLN A 94 41.95 2.68 -15.10
C GLN A 94 42.26 3.31 -16.46
N ARG A 95 43.37 4.02 -16.54
CA ARG A 95 43.90 4.62 -17.77
C ARG A 95 45.42 4.51 -17.83
N ARG A 96 45.95 4.52 -19.06
CA ARG A 96 47.36 4.77 -19.29
C ARG A 96 47.67 6.23 -18.96
N TYR A 97 48.64 6.46 -18.10
CA TYR A 97 49.16 7.78 -17.76
C TYR A 97 50.68 7.76 -17.94
N GLY A 98 51.17 8.39 -19.02
CA GLY A 98 52.56 8.20 -19.43
C GLY A 98 52.80 6.74 -19.84
N THR A 99 53.74 6.08 -19.16
CA THR A 99 54.13 4.68 -19.48
C THR A 99 53.40 3.63 -18.64
N GLU A 100 52.64 4.02 -17.63
CA GLU A 100 52.03 3.13 -16.63
C GLU A 100 50.50 3.18 -16.65
N ASP A 101 49.86 2.07 -16.30
CA ASP A 101 48.41 2.02 -16.08
C ASP A 101 48.10 2.42 -14.64
N ARG A 102 47.15 3.33 -14.45
CA ARG A 102 46.74 3.86 -13.14
C ARG A 102 45.22 3.89 -13.00
N PRO A 103 44.68 3.70 -11.79
CA PRO A 103 43.27 3.95 -11.52
C PRO A 103 42.85 5.37 -11.90
N LEU A 104 41.61 5.53 -12.32
CA LEU A 104 41.01 6.85 -12.48
C LEU A 104 40.85 7.50 -11.10
N THR A 105 41.05 8.82 -11.03
CA THR A 105 40.88 9.57 -9.79
C THR A 105 39.54 10.30 -9.78
N ARG A 106 39.04 10.64 -8.58
CA ARG A 106 37.80 11.42 -8.42
C ARG A 106 37.87 12.75 -9.19
N SER A 107 39.02 13.43 -9.14
CA SER A 107 39.25 14.69 -9.84
C SER A 107 39.19 14.52 -11.34
N TYR A 108 39.80 13.45 -11.88
CA TYR A 108 39.77 13.19 -13.32
C TYR A 108 38.34 12.90 -13.82
N ILE A 109 37.55 12.13 -13.07
CA ILE A 109 36.14 11.91 -13.42
C ILE A 109 35.36 13.23 -13.41
N ARG A 110 35.57 14.10 -12.41
CA ARG A 110 34.92 15.43 -12.37
C ARG A 110 35.29 16.27 -13.59
N GLU A 111 36.57 16.31 -13.95
CA GLU A 111 37.05 17.01 -15.14
C GLU A 111 36.38 16.47 -16.41
N CYS A 112 36.34 15.15 -16.59
CA CYS A 112 35.64 14.54 -17.73
C CYS A 112 34.16 14.91 -17.77
N LEU A 113 33.46 14.96 -16.62
CA LEU A 113 32.05 15.36 -16.57
C LEU A 113 31.85 16.82 -16.99
N VAL A 114 32.71 17.72 -16.50
CA VAL A 114 32.67 19.14 -16.87
C VAL A 114 32.95 19.32 -18.36
N THR A 115 34.02 18.73 -18.89
CA THR A 115 34.37 18.83 -20.31
C THR A 115 33.27 18.24 -21.21
N THR A 116 32.68 17.11 -20.81
CA THR A 116 31.58 16.48 -21.56
C THR A 116 30.34 17.36 -21.54
N SER A 117 29.99 17.95 -20.39
CA SER A 117 28.85 18.87 -20.27
C SER A 117 29.00 20.11 -21.16
N GLN A 118 30.18 20.73 -21.13
CA GLN A 118 30.50 21.88 -21.95
C GLN A 118 30.44 21.55 -23.44
N SER A 119 30.99 20.40 -23.84
CA SER A 119 30.96 19.93 -25.24
C SER A 119 29.53 19.63 -25.70
N ALA A 120 28.69 19.12 -24.81
CA ALA A 120 27.27 18.86 -25.06
C ALA A 120 26.38 20.10 -24.92
N GLN A 121 26.95 21.27 -24.57
CA GLN A 121 26.24 22.54 -24.40
C GLN A 121 25.05 22.45 -23.44
N ILE A 122 25.18 21.66 -22.37
CA ILE A 122 24.12 21.51 -21.38
C ILE A 122 24.06 22.78 -20.51
N ALA A 123 22.97 23.54 -20.64
CA ALA A 123 22.74 24.77 -19.90
C ALA A 123 21.30 24.84 -19.35
N VAL A 124 21.13 25.55 -18.23
CA VAL A 124 19.82 25.88 -17.65
C VAL A 124 19.68 27.39 -17.63
N ALA A 125 18.64 27.93 -18.25
CA ALA A 125 18.40 29.37 -18.36
C ALA A 125 19.57 30.18 -18.96
N GLY A 126 20.44 29.54 -19.77
CA GLY A 126 21.61 30.17 -20.37
C GLY A 126 22.92 29.93 -19.62
N ASP A 127 22.87 29.43 -18.38
CA ASP A 127 24.05 29.13 -17.58
C ASP A 127 24.51 27.67 -17.76
N PRO A 128 25.80 27.41 -18.03
CA PRO A 128 26.34 26.06 -18.15
C PRO A 128 26.13 25.26 -16.85
N LEU A 129 25.65 24.03 -16.98
CA LEU A 129 25.40 23.17 -15.83
C LEU A 129 26.70 22.48 -15.37
N GLU A 130 27.07 22.70 -14.11
CA GLU A 130 28.17 21.99 -13.47
C GLU A 130 27.70 20.66 -12.87
N TRP A 131 28.14 19.56 -13.46
CA TRP A 131 27.74 18.22 -13.03
C TRP A 131 28.64 17.68 -11.94
N ARG A 132 28.04 17.24 -10.84
CA ARG A 132 28.72 16.44 -9.82
C ARG A 132 28.31 14.97 -9.95
N PRO A 133 29.18 14.01 -9.57
CA PRO A 133 28.80 12.59 -9.53
C PRO A 133 27.54 12.32 -8.71
N HIS A 134 27.34 13.11 -7.64
CA HIS A 134 26.14 13.03 -6.83
C HIS A 134 24.87 13.32 -7.66
N ASP A 135 24.89 14.24 -8.63
CA ASP A 135 23.69 14.60 -9.40
C ASP A 135 23.15 13.41 -10.20
N PHE A 136 24.02 12.54 -10.71
CA PHE A 136 23.60 11.29 -11.37
C PHE A 136 22.88 10.33 -10.42
N ARG A 137 23.31 10.29 -9.15
CA ARG A 137 22.63 9.53 -8.12
C ARG A 137 21.26 10.13 -7.79
N ARG A 138 21.12 11.46 -7.77
CA ARG A 138 19.83 12.14 -7.59
C ARG A 138 18.90 11.78 -8.74
N ILE A 139 19.38 11.89 -9.98
CA ILE A 139 18.63 11.55 -11.20
C ILE A 139 18.18 10.09 -11.15
N PHE A 140 19.09 9.15 -10.86
CA PHE A 140 18.77 7.73 -10.77
C PHE A 140 17.64 7.46 -9.76
N VAL A 141 17.74 8.00 -8.54
CA VAL A 141 16.72 7.77 -7.51
C VAL A 141 15.39 8.41 -7.88
N THR A 142 15.40 9.67 -8.33
CA THR A 142 14.18 10.37 -8.76
C THR A 142 13.49 9.62 -9.89
N ASP A 143 14.24 9.17 -10.91
CA ASP A 143 13.72 8.44 -12.07
C ASP A 143 13.16 7.06 -11.67
N ALA A 144 13.86 6.33 -10.80
CA ALA A 144 13.40 5.04 -10.31
C ALA A 144 12.08 5.16 -9.53
N ILE A 145 11.97 6.14 -8.63
CA ILE A 145 10.74 6.38 -7.84
C ILE A 145 9.59 6.79 -8.76
N ARG A 146 9.83 7.72 -9.69
CA ARG A 146 8.82 8.17 -10.66
C ARG A 146 8.35 7.05 -11.59
N SER A 147 9.23 6.10 -11.90
CA SER A 147 8.91 4.91 -12.68
C SER A 147 8.19 3.82 -11.86
N GLY A 148 7.87 4.09 -10.60
CA GLY A 148 7.08 3.21 -9.73
C GLY A 148 7.90 2.27 -8.84
N LEU A 149 9.23 2.42 -8.78
CA LEU A 149 10.04 1.66 -7.82
C LEU A 149 9.71 2.12 -6.39
N PRO A 150 9.33 1.21 -5.46
CA PRO A 150 9.01 1.60 -4.11
C PRO A 150 10.21 2.30 -3.42
N PRO A 151 10.00 3.40 -2.67
CA PRO A 151 11.10 4.16 -2.06
C PRO A 151 12.03 3.33 -1.17
N HIS A 152 11.51 2.33 -0.46
CA HIS A 152 12.31 1.45 0.39
C HIS A 152 13.21 0.48 -0.42
N ILE A 153 12.83 0.12 -1.65
CA ILE A 153 13.67 -0.66 -2.57
C ILE A 153 14.74 0.25 -3.18
N ALA A 154 14.37 1.46 -3.61
CA ALA A 154 15.32 2.46 -4.08
C ALA A 154 16.38 2.78 -3.00
N ALA A 155 15.95 2.90 -1.74
CA ALA A 155 16.83 3.09 -0.59
C ALA A 155 17.87 1.97 -0.45
N LYS A 156 17.44 0.70 -0.59
CA LYS A 156 18.32 -0.47 -0.54
C LYS A 156 19.32 -0.49 -1.69
N ILE A 157 18.88 -0.24 -2.92
CA ILE A 157 19.74 -0.16 -4.11
C ILE A 157 20.84 0.89 -3.91
N CYS A 158 20.47 2.04 -3.37
CA CYS A 158 21.41 3.12 -3.11
C CYS A 158 22.29 2.87 -1.87
N GLY A 159 21.91 2.00 -0.94
CA GLY A 159 22.61 1.85 0.34
C GLY A 159 22.38 3.07 1.23
N HIS A 160 21.12 3.47 1.40
CA HIS A 160 20.71 4.46 2.39
C HIS A 160 20.34 3.75 3.70
N ALA A 161 20.89 4.23 4.82
CA ALA A 161 20.58 3.68 6.14
C ALA A 161 19.16 4.04 6.61
N THR A 162 18.68 5.24 6.24
CA THR A 162 17.35 5.72 6.57
C THR A 162 16.52 5.95 5.31
N LEU A 163 15.22 5.65 5.40
CA LEU A 163 14.30 5.87 4.29
C LEU A 163 14.16 7.37 3.96
N ASP A 164 14.24 8.25 4.97
CA ASP A 164 14.11 9.71 4.80
C ASP A 164 15.11 10.29 3.80
N THR A 165 16.33 9.74 3.76
CA THR A 165 17.36 10.12 2.77
C THR A 165 16.86 9.89 1.33
N THR A 166 16.05 8.86 1.13
CA THR A 166 15.45 8.51 -0.17
C THR A 166 14.18 9.32 -0.43
N MET A 167 13.39 9.58 0.61
CA MET A 167 12.16 10.37 0.51
C MET A 167 12.44 11.81 0.06
N GLY A 168 13.62 12.36 0.35
CA GLY A 168 14.05 13.66 -0.20
C GLY A 168 14.10 13.74 -1.74
N TYR A 169 14.12 12.59 -2.45
CA TYR A 169 14.03 12.53 -3.92
C TYR A 169 12.61 12.32 -4.44
N ALA A 170 11.70 11.88 -3.56
CA ALA A 170 10.29 11.72 -3.87
C ALA A 170 9.60 13.08 -3.73
N ALA A 171 9.62 13.88 -4.79
CA ALA A 171 8.66 14.96 -4.92
C ALA A 171 7.29 14.30 -5.14
N ILE A 172 6.52 14.12 -4.07
CA ILE A 172 5.19 13.54 -4.13
C ILE A 172 4.21 14.68 -4.40
N TYR A 173 3.79 14.82 -5.65
CA TYR A 173 2.73 15.76 -5.97
C TYR A 173 1.35 15.14 -5.66
N PRO A 174 0.31 15.93 -5.31
CA PRO A 174 -1.03 15.40 -5.03
C PRO A 174 -1.59 14.53 -6.16
N GLU A 175 -1.30 14.86 -7.42
CA GLU A 175 -1.66 14.07 -8.59
C GLU A 175 -1.01 12.68 -8.60
N ASP A 176 0.23 12.55 -8.13
CA ASP A 176 0.94 11.27 -8.03
C ASP A 176 0.28 10.39 -6.98
N VAL A 177 -0.11 10.97 -5.83
CA VAL A 177 -0.82 10.26 -4.76
C VAL A 177 -2.14 9.69 -5.29
N ILE A 178 -2.93 10.52 -5.97
CA ILE A 178 -4.22 10.12 -6.54
C ILE A 178 -4.03 9.03 -7.60
N SER A 179 -3.07 9.22 -8.51
CA SER A 179 -2.79 8.29 -9.60
C SER A 179 -2.29 6.94 -9.09
N HIS A 180 -1.33 6.92 -8.16
CA HIS A 180 -0.83 5.69 -7.56
C HIS A 180 -1.89 4.98 -6.72
N HIS A 181 -2.72 5.72 -5.98
CA HIS A 181 -3.83 5.12 -5.22
C HIS A 181 -4.88 4.48 -6.15
N ARG A 182 -5.29 5.18 -7.22
CA ARG A 182 -6.20 4.62 -8.22
C ARG A 182 -5.64 3.37 -8.88
N ALA A 183 -4.36 3.39 -9.27
CA ALA A 183 -3.69 2.23 -9.85
C ALA A 183 -3.61 1.05 -8.88
N PHE A 184 -3.36 1.32 -7.59
CA PHE A 184 -3.38 0.29 -6.54
C PHE A 184 -4.75 -0.36 -6.38
N ILE A 185 -5.83 0.43 -6.32
CA ILE A 185 -7.21 -0.09 -6.24
C ILE A 185 -7.56 -0.89 -7.50
N ALA A 186 -7.19 -0.39 -8.69
CA ALA A 186 -7.44 -1.07 -9.96
C ALA A 186 -6.79 -2.46 -10.00
N ARG A 187 -5.50 -2.58 -9.64
CA ARG A 187 -4.79 -3.88 -9.58
C ARG A 187 -5.50 -4.88 -8.66
N ARG A 188 -5.89 -4.44 -7.45
CA ARG A 188 -6.66 -5.29 -6.52
C ARG A 188 -8.01 -5.74 -7.06
N ARG A 189 -8.68 -4.92 -7.86
CA ARG A 189 -9.95 -5.31 -8.50
C ARG A 189 -9.73 -6.38 -9.56
N THR A 190 -8.65 -6.28 -10.33
CA THR A 190 -8.27 -7.28 -11.34
C THR A 190 -7.92 -8.63 -10.72
N GLU A 191 -7.30 -8.64 -9.54
CA GLU A 191 -6.90 -9.86 -8.83
C GLU A 191 -8.07 -10.57 -8.10
N ARG A 192 -9.25 -9.94 -8.00
CA ARG A 192 -10.40 -10.56 -7.31
C ARG A 192 -11.12 -11.57 -8.19
N PRO A 193 -11.56 -12.72 -7.64
CA PRO A 193 -12.40 -13.67 -8.36
C PRO A 193 -13.68 -13.00 -8.84
N SER A 194 -14.04 -13.20 -10.12
CA SER A 194 -15.25 -12.64 -10.71
C SER A 194 -16.54 -13.17 -10.08
N GLU A 195 -16.47 -14.32 -9.40
CA GLU A 195 -17.58 -14.96 -8.68
C GLU A 195 -18.17 -14.09 -7.56
N GLU A 196 -17.37 -13.21 -6.95
CA GLU A 196 -17.86 -12.24 -5.95
C GLU A 196 -18.78 -11.16 -6.55
N TYR A 197 -18.75 -10.98 -7.88
CA TYR A 197 -19.52 -9.98 -8.61
C TYR A 197 -20.47 -10.60 -9.62
N ARG A 198 -21.03 -11.78 -9.33
CA ARG A 198 -22.08 -12.36 -10.19
C ARG A 198 -23.35 -11.53 -10.10
N GLU A 199 -24.02 -11.37 -11.24
CA GLU A 199 -25.39 -10.85 -11.25
C GLU A 199 -26.30 -11.89 -10.58
N LEU A 200 -27.12 -11.44 -9.64
CA LEU A 200 -28.12 -12.28 -8.98
C LEU A 200 -29.18 -12.68 -10.01
N THR A 201 -29.59 -13.94 -10.00
CA THR A 201 -30.67 -14.40 -10.88
C THR A 201 -32.02 -13.85 -10.41
N ALA A 202 -32.99 -13.73 -11.32
CA ALA A 202 -34.35 -13.31 -10.96
C ALA A 202 -34.96 -14.20 -9.86
N THR A 203 -34.73 -15.52 -9.92
CA THR A 203 -35.20 -16.47 -8.92
C THR A 203 -34.62 -16.19 -7.52
N GLU A 204 -33.32 -15.93 -7.42
CA GLU A 204 -32.68 -15.61 -6.14
C GLU A 204 -33.17 -14.26 -5.58
N TRP A 205 -33.48 -13.33 -6.48
CA TRP A 205 -34.09 -12.05 -6.09
C TRP A 205 -35.51 -12.24 -5.56
N ASP A 206 -36.32 -13.06 -6.24
CA ASP A 206 -37.66 -13.39 -5.81
C ASP A 206 -37.67 -14.17 -4.48
N GLU A 207 -36.75 -15.12 -4.29
CA GLU A 207 -36.56 -15.85 -3.02
C GLU A 207 -36.17 -14.91 -1.87
N PHE A 208 -35.27 -13.95 -2.13
CA PHE A 208 -34.89 -12.94 -1.16
C PHE A 208 -36.08 -12.06 -0.78
N LEU A 209 -36.89 -11.60 -1.74
CA LEU A 209 -38.08 -10.78 -1.47
C LEU A 209 -39.16 -11.57 -0.72
N ALA A 210 -39.45 -12.80 -1.16
CA ALA A 210 -40.41 -13.70 -0.52
C ALA A 210 -40.02 -14.02 0.93
N HIS A 211 -38.72 -14.02 1.26
CA HIS A 211 -38.25 -14.16 2.64
C HIS A 211 -38.87 -13.11 3.57
N PHE A 212 -39.00 -11.85 3.15
CA PHE A 212 -39.55 -10.79 4.00
C PHE A 212 -41.06 -10.90 4.17
N GLU A 213 -41.77 -11.38 3.14
CA GLU A 213 -43.23 -11.58 3.20
C GLU A 213 -43.60 -12.71 4.17
N LEU A 214 -42.87 -13.84 4.11
CA LEU A 214 -43.08 -14.99 5.00
C LEU A 214 -42.75 -14.69 6.47
N ARG A 215 -42.10 -13.57 6.76
CA ARG A 215 -41.74 -13.11 8.11
C ARG A 215 -42.76 -12.17 8.73
N LYS A 216 -43.87 -11.89 8.02
CA LYS A 216 -45.01 -11.19 8.59
C LYS A 216 -45.75 -12.10 9.56
N VAL A 217 -45.80 -11.70 10.82
CA VAL A 217 -46.45 -12.41 11.92
C VAL A 217 -47.59 -11.55 12.49
N ALA A 218 -48.41 -12.12 13.37
CA ALA A 218 -49.65 -11.49 13.83
C ALA A 218 -49.49 -10.08 14.44
N LEU A 219 -48.33 -9.75 15.00
CA LEU A 219 -48.05 -8.46 15.63
C LEU A 219 -47.14 -7.54 14.81
N GLY A 220 -46.64 -7.96 13.66
CA GLY A 220 -45.68 -7.19 12.85
C GLY A 220 -44.73 -8.06 12.06
N THR A 221 -43.44 -7.72 12.04
CA THR A 221 -42.44 -8.38 11.18
C THR A 221 -41.29 -8.94 12.01
N CYS A 222 -40.83 -10.15 11.67
CA CYS A 222 -39.63 -10.73 12.26
C CYS A 222 -38.37 -10.20 11.55
N GLY A 223 -37.54 -9.43 12.26
CA GLY A 223 -36.28 -8.87 11.78
C GLY A 223 -35.10 -9.83 11.83
N ARG A 224 -35.34 -11.13 11.66
CA ARG A 224 -34.28 -12.14 11.64
C ARG A 224 -33.64 -12.21 10.25
N ASP A 225 -32.33 -12.41 10.21
CA ASP A 225 -31.55 -12.43 8.96
C ASP A 225 -31.99 -13.51 7.97
N TYR A 226 -31.71 -13.24 6.68
CA TYR A 226 -31.97 -14.18 5.60
C TYR A 226 -31.38 -15.57 5.89
N ALA A 227 -32.09 -16.62 5.50
CA ALA A 227 -31.72 -18.02 5.67
C ALA A 227 -31.51 -18.53 7.12
N THR A 228 -31.94 -17.80 8.16
CA THR A 228 -31.89 -18.31 9.55
C THR A 228 -33.26 -18.79 10.08
N PRO A 229 -33.46 -20.11 10.34
CA PRO A 229 -34.76 -20.64 10.76
C PRO A 229 -35.19 -20.18 12.16
N CYS A 230 -36.46 -20.36 12.52
CA CYS A 230 -36.96 -20.19 13.89
C CYS A 230 -37.44 -21.52 14.47
N GLN A 231 -36.93 -21.88 15.64
CA GLN A 231 -37.35 -23.08 16.37
C GLN A 231 -38.50 -22.80 17.35
N HIS A 232 -38.84 -21.53 17.57
CA HIS A 232 -39.94 -21.13 18.44
C HIS A 232 -41.18 -20.87 17.60
N GLU A 233 -42.15 -21.78 17.66
CA GLU A 233 -43.46 -21.59 17.03
C GLU A 233 -44.26 -20.56 17.84
N ASN A 234 -44.67 -19.47 17.20
CA ASN A 234 -45.64 -18.48 17.70
C ASN A 234 -45.31 -17.74 19.01
N ALA A 235 -44.10 -17.89 19.57
CA ALA A 235 -43.65 -17.17 20.78
C ALA A 235 -43.11 -15.75 20.49
N CYS A 236 -43.60 -15.09 19.44
CA CYS A 236 -43.03 -13.83 18.92
C CYS A 236 -43.06 -12.67 19.93
N VAL A 237 -44.03 -12.66 20.86
CA VAL A 237 -44.14 -11.61 21.90
C VAL A 237 -42.86 -11.52 22.75
N ARG A 238 -42.21 -12.66 23.04
CA ARG A 238 -40.96 -12.70 23.80
C ARG A 238 -39.72 -12.43 22.94
N CYS A 239 -39.86 -12.44 21.61
CA CYS A 239 -38.72 -12.37 20.71
C CYS A 239 -38.20 -10.93 20.60
N PRO A 240 -36.89 -10.69 20.83
CA PRO A 240 -36.30 -9.37 20.64
C PRO A 240 -36.29 -8.93 19.17
N LEU A 241 -36.28 -9.88 18.23
CA LEU A 241 -36.32 -9.62 16.79
C LEU A 241 -37.73 -9.32 16.25
N LEU A 242 -38.78 -9.40 17.09
CA LEU A 242 -40.11 -8.96 16.68
C LEU A 242 -40.16 -7.44 16.64
N LEU A 243 -40.26 -6.90 15.42
CA LEU A 243 -40.58 -5.51 15.15
C LEU A 243 -42.11 -5.38 15.13
N VAL A 244 -42.66 -4.80 16.19
CA VAL A 244 -44.12 -4.65 16.33
C VAL A 244 -44.59 -3.55 15.37
N ASP A 245 -45.62 -3.86 14.58
CA ASP A 245 -46.29 -2.88 13.74
C ASP A 245 -47.06 -1.89 14.64
N PRO A 246 -46.85 -0.57 14.53
CA PRO A 246 -47.60 0.43 15.28
C PRO A 246 -49.11 0.24 15.22
N ALA A 247 -49.66 -0.22 14.08
CA ALA A 247 -51.09 -0.48 13.93
C ALA A 247 -51.60 -1.65 14.79
N GLN A 248 -50.72 -2.54 15.26
CA GLN A 248 -51.05 -3.70 16.10
C GLN A 248 -50.92 -3.40 17.60
N MET A 249 -50.69 -2.15 18.01
CA MET A 249 -50.66 -1.75 19.42
C MET A 249 -51.92 -2.20 20.19
N PRO A 250 -53.17 -2.02 19.67
CA PRO A 250 -54.37 -2.45 20.39
C PRO A 250 -54.39 -3.96 20.64
N ARG A 251 -53.91 -4.75 19.67
CA ARG A 251 -53.81 -6.20 19.79
C ARG A 251 -52.80 -6.62 20.84
N LEU A 252 -51.66 -5.92 20.94
CA LEU A 252 -50.67 -6.20 21.98
C LEU A 252 -51.19 -5.84 23.39
N GLN A 253 -52.00 -4.77 23.50
CA GLN A 253 -52.70 -4.42 24.75
C GLN A 253 -53.71 -5.49 25.15
N GLU A 254 -54.48 -6.02 24.21
CA GLU A 254 -55.42 -7.13 24.44
C GLU A 254 -54.68 -8.39 24.93
N ILE A 255 -53.57 -8.75 24.28
CA ILE A 255 -52.71 -9.87 24.71
C ILE A 255 -52.20 -9.64 26.13
N HIS A 256 -51.74 -8.43 26.46
CA HIS A 256 -51.26 -8.11 27.80
C HIS A 256 -52.37 -8.22 28.85
N ALA A 257 -53.58 -7.72 28.58
CA ALA A 257 -54.72 -7.86 29.47
C ALA A 257 -55.09 -9.33 29.70
N ASN A 258 -55.13 -10.14 28.63
CA ASN A 258 -55.39 -11.57 28.74
C ASN A 258 -54.35 -12.29 29.60
N LEU A 259 -53.06 -11.92 29.47
CA LEU A 259 -51.99 -12.48 30.30
C LEU A 259 -52.16 -12.15 31.79
N VAL A 260 -52.70 -10.98 32.13
CA VAL A 260 -53.01 -10.62 33.53
C VAL A 260 -54.10 -11.53 34.09
N ASP A 261 -55.17 -11.76 33.34
CA ASP A 261 -56.26 -12.65 33.75
C ASP A 261 -55.77 -14.09 33.92
N ARG A 262 -54.95 -14.58 32.97
CA ARG A 262 -54.36 -15.93 33.02
C ARG A 262 -53.35 -16.09 34.15
N LEU A 263 -52.60 -15.04 34.49
CA LEU A 263 -51.70 -15.06 35.63
C LEU A 263 -52.46 -15.22 36.94
N GLN A 264 -53.59 -14.52 37.07
CA GLN A 264 -54.44 -14.63 38.26
C GLN A 264 -55.01 -16.05 38.39
N GLU A 265 -55.57 -16.59 37.30
CA GLU A 265 -56.07 -17.96 37.26
C GLU A 265 -55.00 -18.99 37.64
N ALA A 266 -53.80 -18.89 37.04
CA ALA A 266 -52.70 -19.81 37.33
C ALA A 266 -52.24 -19.74 38.79
N ARG A 267 -52.31 -18.56 39.43
CA ARG A 267 -52.02 -18.39 40.86
C ARG A 267 -53.09 -19.03 41.73
N ASP A 268 -54.36 -18.80 41.41
CA ASP A 268 -55.50 -19.36 42.15
C ASP A 268 -55.53 -20.89 42.09
N GLN A 269 -55.10 -21.47 40.96
CA GLN A 269 -55.01 -22.93 40.75
C GLN A 269 -53.67 -23.55 41.18
N GLY A 270 -52.68 -22.74 41.57
CA GLY A 270 -51.36 -23.22 41.99
C GLY A 270 -50.47 -23.78 40.86
N TRP A 271 -50.68 -23.36 39.61
CA TRP A 271 -49.88 -23.79 38.45
C TRP A 271 -48.57 -23.01 38.34
N LEU A 272 -47.64 -23.28 39.27
CA LEU A 272 -46.39 -22.53 39.41
C LEU A 272 -45.53 -22.47 38.13
N GLY A 273 -45.54 -23.53 37.32
CA GLY A 273 -44.83 -23.56 36.04
C GLY A 273 -45.42 -22.62 34.98
N GLU A 274 -46.73 -22.41 35.00
CA GLU A 274 -47.41 -21.47 34.10
C GLU A 274 -47.23 -20.02 34.58
N VAL A 275 -47.29 -19.80 35.90
CA VAL A 275 -47.05 -18.47 36.51
C VAL A 275 -45.74 -17.86 36.00
N ALA A 276 -44.63 -18.60 36.09
CA ALA A 276 -43.32 -18.11 35.64
C ALA A 276 -43.27 -17.81 34.12
N ALA A 277 -43.92 -18.65 33.31
CA ALA A 277 -43.98 -18.47 31.86
C ALA A 277 -44.85 -17.27 31.46
N ILE A 278 -46.00 -17.09 32.12
CA ILE A 278 -46.93 -15.97 31.90
C ILE A 278 -46.26 -14.66 32.31
N GLU A 279 -45.62 -14.60 33.48
CA GLU A 279 -44.87 -13.42 33.96
C GLU A 279 -43.80 -12.98 32.95
N THR A 280 -43.05 -13.93 32.39
CA THR A 280 -42.04 -13.65 31.36
C THR A 280 -42.66 -13.06 30.08
N THR A 281 -43.82 -13.59 29.66
CA THR A 281 -44.51 -13.10 28.44
C THR A 281 -45.11 -11.72 28.67
N MET A 282 -45.69 -11.51 29.85
CA MET A 282 -46.31 -10.26 30.26
C MET A 282 -45.26 -9.14 30.32
N ALA A 283 -44.10 -9.40 30.92
CA ALA A 283 -42.99 -8.45 30.96
C ALA A 283 -42.52 -8.05 29.55
N ALA A 284 -42.38 -9.02 28.63
CA ALA A 284 -41.99 -8.74 27.25
C ALA A 284 -43.06 -7.95 26.48
N ALA A 285 -44.35 -8.22 26.72
CA ALA A 285 -45.45 -7.45 26.14
C ALA A 285 -45.46 -6.00 26.66
N ALA A 286 -45.29 -5.81 27.97
CA ALA A 286 -45.21 -4.49 28.59
C ALA A 286 -44.02 -3.67 28.04
N GLN A 287 -42.83 -4.27 27.96
CA GLN A 287 -41.65 -3.62 27.41
C GLN A 287 -41.85 -3.17 25.96
N LYS A 288 -42.50 -4.00 25.14
CA LYS A 288 -42.81 -3.65 23.74
C LYS A 288 -43.82 -2.52 23.65
N LEU A 289 -44.86 -2.52 24.49
CA LEU A 289 -45.84 -1.42 24.56
C LEU A 289 -45.18 -0.10 24.96
N GLU A 290 -44.30 -0.13 25.96
CA GLU A 290 -43.52 1.03 26.39
C GLU A 290 -42.67 1.59 25.24
N ALA A 291 -41.89 0.74 24.57
CA ALA A 291 -41.09 1.13 23.42
C ALA A 291 -41.92 1.71 22.26
N MET A 292 -43.16 1.21 22.06
CA MET A 292 -44.07 1.77 21.05
C MET A 292 -44.59 3.16 21.46
N HIS A 293 -44.91 3.38 22.74
CA HIS A 293 -45.31 4.69 23.24
C HIS A 293 -44.17 5.71 23.15
N GLU A 294 -42.95 5.33 23.54
CA GLU A 294 -41.76 6.19 23.41
C GLU A 294 -41.53 6.59 21.95
N ARG A 295 -41.65 5.64 21.01
CA ARG A 295 -41.46 5.90 19.58
C ARG A 295 -42.57 6.78 19.00
N ALA A 296 -43.80 6.66 19.48
CA ALA A 296 -44.91 7.54 19.10
C ALA A 296 -44.75 8.96 19.66
N ALA A 297 -44.08 9.12 20.81
CA ALA A 297 -43.79 10.42 21.42
C ALA A 297 -42.59 11.14 20.77
N GLN A 298 -41.74 10.44 20.03
CA GLN A 298 -40.60 11.02 19.31
C GLN A 298 -41.03 11.66 17.98
N PRO A 299 -40.49 12.84 17.61
CA PRO A 299 -40.79 13.47 16.33
C PRO A 299 -40.33 12.59 15.16
N SER A 300 -41.24 12.36 14.20
CA SER A 300 -41.08 11.42 13.06
C SER A 300 -39.91 11.70 12.11
N THR A 301 -39.29 12.88 12.19
CA THR A 301 -38.24 13.32 11.29
C THR A 301 -37.03 13.81 12.06
N VAL A 302 -35.98 13.00 12.11
CA VAL A 302 -34.63 13.48 12.40
C VAL A 302 -34.05 14.01 11.10
N HIS A 303 -34.00 15.33 10.95
CA HIS A 303 -33.42 15.95 9.77
C HIS A 303 -31.89 15.85 9.86
N LEU A 304 -31.32 14.78 9.28
CA LEU A 304 -29.87 14.53 9.29
C LEU A 304 -29.06 15.55 8.46
N GLY A 305 -29.73 16.41 7.70
CA GLY A 305 -29.10 17.35 6.77
C GLY A 305 -28.49 16.64 5.56
N MET A 306 -28.33 17.36 4.44
CA MET A 306 -27.45 16.87 3.37
C MET A 306 -26.01 17.05 3.85
N PRO A 307 -25.15 16.03 3.78
CA PRO A 307 -23.73 16.20 4.08
C PRO A 307 -23.16 17.26 3.13
N ASP A 308 -22.76 18.41 3.69
CA ASP A 308 -22.16 19.50 2.92
C ASP A 308 -20.74 19.08 2.52
N LEU A 309 -20.53 18.88 1.22
CA LEU A 309 -19.24 18.52 0.64
C LEU A 309 -18.16 19.59 0.92
N ARG A 310 -18.55 20.81 1.34
CA ARG A 310 -17.63 21.93 1.58
C ARG A 310 -16.85 21.82 2.89
N THR A 311 -17.33 21.09 3.89
CA THR A 311 -16.65 20.98 5.20
C THR A 311 -15.57 19.90 5.24
N THR A 312 -15.47 19.04 4.23
CA THR A 312 -14.44 17.99 4.14
C THR A 312 -13.22 18.37 3.28
N ALA A 313 -13.31 19.44 2.47
CA ALA A 313 -12.18 19.98 1.74
C ALA A 313 -11.38 20.93 2.62
N GLY A 314 -10.11 20.59 2.87
CA GLY A 314 -9.22 21.26 3.82
C GLY A 314 -9.13 22.77 3.65
N ARG A 315 -8.91 23.44 4.79
CA ARG A 315 -8.59 24.86 4.91
C ARG A 315 -7.47 25.25 3.93
N LEU A 316 -7.83 25.79 2.77
CA LEU A 316 -6.95 26.64 1.98
C LEU A 316 -7.13 28.06 2.50
N THR A 317 -6.23 28.49 3.38
CA THR A 317 -6.05 29.91 3.70
C THR A 317 -5.45 30.61 2.48
N PRO A 318 -6.08 31.67 1.93
CA PRO A 318 -5.44 32.48 0.90
C PRO A 318 -4.34 33.34 1.54
N VAL A 319 -3.17 33.33 0.92
CA VAL A 319 -2.06 34.24 1.23
C VAL A 319 -2.50 35.65 0.79
N ARG A 320 -2.41 36.63 1.69
CA ARG A 320 -2.57 38.05 1.37
C ARG A 320 -1.29 38.53 0.68
N GLU A 321 -1.45 39.11 -0.51
CA GLU A 321 -0.42 39.92 -1.16
C GLU A 321 -0.30 41.27 -0.43
N GLU A 322 0.92 41.56 0.04
CA GLU A 322 1.51 42.89 0.20
C GLU A 322 2.94 42.84 -0.35
#